data_AF-A0A919I066-F1
#
_entry.id   AF-A0A919I066-F1
#
_cell.length_a   1.000
_cell.length_b   1.000
_cell.length_c   1.000
_cell.angle_alpha   90.00
_cell.angle_beta   90.00
_cell.angle_gamma   90.00
#
_symmetry.space_group_name_H-M   'P 1'
#
loop_
_entity.id
_entity.type
_entity.pdbx_description
1 polymer ?
#
loop_
_entity_poly.entity_id
_entity_poly.type
_entity_poly.pdbx_seq_one_letter_code
_entity_poly.pdbx_strand_id
1 'polypeptide(L)'
;MLAGSSTGTLLSAALRYCRAQSRPKRVVTFACDSGNKYLSKMFNDDWMRQQGLIARPEQGDLSDFIALRHDEGATVTAAPDDTPPRSLPACGCMTSPNCRFWRMAAWSASSMSGI
;
A
#
# COMPACT_ATOMS: atom_id res chain seq x y z
N MET A 1 -12.30 2.47 16.92
CA MET A 1 -11.25 3.33 17.50
C MET A 1 -10.06 3.31 16.56
N LEU A 2 -9.65 4.45 16.00
CA LEU A 2 -8.47 4.53 15.14
C LEU A 2 -7.26 4.78 16.04
N ALA A 3 -6.33 3.84 16.09
CA ALA A 3 -5.12 3.95 16.89
C ALA A 3 -3.90 3.50 16.07
N GLY A 4 -2.72 3.99 16.43
CA GLY A 4 -1.47 3.58 15.78
C GLY A 4 -1.11 2.11 16.04
N SER A 5 -0.12 1.60 15.28
CA SER A 5 0.39 0.23 15.41
C SER A 5 0.91 -0.10 16.81
N SER A 6 1.48 0.88 17.51
CA SER A 6 1.97 0.73 18.90
C SER A 6 0.88 0.30 19.87
N THR A 7 -0.33 0.83 19.71
CA THR A 7 -1.52 0.41 20.48
C THR A 7 -1.88 -1.04 20.17
N GLY A 8 -1.75 -1.47 18.91
CA GLY A 8 -1.95 -2.86 18.49
C GLY A 8 -0.99 -3.84 19.17
N THR A 9 0.29 -3.47 19.28
CA THR A 9 1.29 -4.26 20.01
C THR A 9 0.94 -4.42 21.48
N LEU A 10 0.54 -3.33 22.15
CA LEU A 10 0.13 -3.37 23.55
C LEU A 10 -1.13 -4.22 23.75
N LEU A 11 -2.10 -4.12 22.84
CA LEU A 11 -3.31 -4.93 22.89
C LEU A 11 -3.00 -6.43 22.70
N SER A 12 -2.11 -6.78 21.75
CA SER A 12 -1.67 -8.15 21.56
C SER A 12 -0.99 -8.72 22.81
N ALA A 13 -0.11 -7.95 23.45
CA ALA A 13 0.53 -8.32 24.72
C ALA A 13 -0.50 -8.47 25.85
N ALA A 14 -1.45 -7.55 25.97
CA ALA A 14 -2.52 -7.60 26.97
C ALA A 14 -3.40 -8.84 26.78
N LEU A 15 -3.76 -9.19 25.53
CA LEU A 15 -4.53 -10.39 25.23
C LEU A 15 -3.75 -11.67 25.56
N ARG A 16 -2.45 -11.73 25.25
CA ARG A 16 -1.57 -12.85 25.65
C ARG A 16 -1.51 -12.98 27.17
N TYR A 17 -1.37 -11.86 27.88
CA TYR A 17 -1.38 -11.83 29.35
C TYR A 17 -2.72 -12.34 29.92
N CYS A 18 -3.84 -11.83 29.41
CA CYS A 18 -5.19 -12.23 29.83
C CYS A 18 -5.43 -13.72 29.63
N ARG A 19 -5.01 -14.29 28.49
CA ARG A 19 -5.14 -15.73 28.20
C ARG A 19 -4.33 -16.61 29.15
N ALA A 20 -3.23 -16.11 29.70
CA ALA A 20 -2.42 -16.82 30.68
C ALA A 20 -2.98 -16.76 32.11
N GLN A 21 -4.04 -15.98 32.37
CA GLN A 21 -4.62 -15.86 33.70
C GLN A 21 -5.71 -16.91 33.94
N SER A 22 -5.65 -17.60 35.08
CA SER A 22 -6.65 -18.58 35.52
C SER A 22 -7.87 -17.98 36.22
N ARG A 23 -7.79 -16.68 36.59
CA ARG A 23 -8.87 -15.96 37.29
C ARG A 23 -9.23 -14.67 36.55
N PRO A 24 -10.51 -14.25 36.58
CA PRO A 24 -10.93 -13.02 35.93
C PRO A 24 -10.22 -11.82 36.56
N LYS A 25 -9.63 -10.98 35.71
CA LYS A 25 -8.94 -9.73 36.08
C LYS A 25 -9.34 -8.64 35.09
N ARG A 26 -9.33 -7.38 35.54
CA ARG A 26 -9.49 -6.21 34.67
C ARG A 26 -8.10 -5.71 34.30
N VAL A 27 -7.79 -5.69 33.00
CA VAL A 27 -6.49 -5.27 32.47
C VAL A 27 -6.71 -4.01 31.65
N VAL A 28 -5.89 -2.99 31.90
CA VAL A 28 -5.94 -1.70 31.22
C VAL A 28 -4.65 -1.54 30.40
N THR A 29 -4.79 -1.04 29.18
CA THR A 29 -3.67 -0.75 28.28
C THR A 29 -3.80 0.64 27.69
N PHE A 30 -2.68 1.21 27.23
CA PHE A 30 -2.64 2.54 26.63
C PHE A 30 -2.95 2.51 25.13
N ALA A 31 -3.58 3.59 24.67
CA ALA A 31 -3.63 3.96 23.27
C ALA A 31 -2.79 5.21 23.06
N CYS A 32 -1.63 5.04 22.43
CA CYS A 32 -0.56 6.05 22.47
C CYS A 32 -0.77 7.22 21.49
N ASP A 33 -1.55 7.03 20.42
CA ASP A 33 -1.83 8.07 19.43
C ASP A 33 -3.16 7.80 18.73
N SER A 34 -3.72 8.85 18.13
CA SER A 34 -4.86 8.76 17.22
C SER A 34 -4.42 8.20 15.87
N GLY A 35 -5.17 7.22 15.37
CA GLY A 35 -4.89 6.50 14.13
C GLY A 35 -4.97 7.35 12.86
N ASN A 36 -5.49 8.58 12.95
CA ASN A 36 -5.73 9.46 11.79
C ASN A 36 -4.45 9.74 10.98
N LYS A 37 -3.28 9.72 11.63
CA LYS A 37 -1.98 9.95 10.98
C LYS A 37 -1.48 8.75 10.16
N TYR A 38 -2.09 7.57 10.33
CA TYR A 38 -1.64 6.33 9.69
C TYR A 38 -2.57 5.88 8.57
N LEU A 39 -3.51 6.73 8.14
CA LEU A 39 -4.51 6.40 7.11
C LEU A 39 -3.85 5.97 5.79
N SER A 40 -2.77 6.63 5.38
CA SER A 40 -2.01 6.28 4.18
C SER A 40 -1.01 5.12 4.37
N LYS A 41 -0.92 4.56 5.58
CA LYS A 41 0.03 3.48 5.95
C LYS A 41 -0.73 2.23 6.38
N MET A 42 -0.78 1.95 7.67
CA MET A 42 -1.37 0.72 8.23
C MET A 42 -2.87 0.55 7.91
N PHE A 43 -3.59 1.63 7.61
CA PHE A 43 -4.99 1.53 7.19
C PHE A 43 -5.18 1.49 5.66
N ASN A 44 -4.08 1.54 4.90
CA ASN A 44 -4.08 1.36 3.46
C ASN A 44 -3.62 -0.08 3.14
N ASP A 45 -4.53 -0.87 2.58
CA ASP A 45 -4.27 -2.27 2.23
C ASP A 45 -3.14 -2.41 1.21
N ASP A 46 -3.01 -1.49 0.26
CA ASP A 46 -1.91 -1.52 -0.71
C ASP A 46 -0.56 -1.30 -0.04
N TRP A 47 -0.52 -0.39 0.93
CA TRP A 47 0.69 -0.21 1.74
C TRP A 47 0.98 -1.47 2.56
N MET A 48 -0.03 -2.08 3.18
CA MET A 48 0.15 -3.31 3.96
C MET A 48 0.61 -4.49 3.10
N ARG A 49 0.12 -4.62 1.87
CA ARG A 49 0.58 -5.64 0.90
C ARG A 49 2.03 -5.41 0.50
N GLN A 50 2.42 -4.17 0.20
CA GLN A 50 3.81 -3.83 -0.13
C GLN A 50 4.77 -4.11 1.03
N GLN A 51 4.31 -3.97 2.28
CA GLN A 51 5.09 -4.34 3.47
C GLN A 51 5.06 -5.86 3.76
N GLY A 52 4.34 -6.67 2.98
CA GLY A 52 4.19 -8.11 3.20
C GLY A 52 3.37 -8.46 4.45
N LEU A 53 2.59 -7.52 4.98
CA LEU A 53 1.75 -7.72 6.17
C LEU A 53 0.39 -8.37 5.84
N ILE A 54 -0.03 -8.28 4.58
CA ILE A 54 -1.22 -8.97 4.05
C ILE A 54 -0.76 -9.89 2.92
N ALA A 55 -1.10 -11.17 3.02
CA ALA A 55 -0.83 -12.15 1.99
C ALA A 55 -1.79 -11.96 0.81
N ARG A 56 -1.24 -12.04 -0.40
CA ARG A 56 -2.00 -12.16 -1.64
C ARG A 56 -1.89 -13.63 -2.10
N PRO A 57 -2.98 -14.26 -2.56
CA PRO A 57 -2.87 -15.57 -3.18
C PRO A 57 -2.01 -15.46 -4.45
N GLU A 58 -0.90 -16.20 -4.52
CA GLU A 58 -0.01 -16.24 -5.68
C GLU A 58 -0.67 -17.01 -6.82
N GLN A 59 -0.59 -16.48 -8.05
CA GLN A 59 -1.08 -17.16 -9.25
C GLN A 59 0.02 -17.94 -9.99
N GLY A 60 1.30 -17.70 -9.67
CA GLY A 60 2.46 -18.33 -10.28
C GLY A 60 2.87 -17.73 -11.63
N ASP A 61 2.46 -16.49 -11.91
CA ASP A 61 2.76 -15.78 -13.15
C ASP A 61 3.48 -14.44 -12.90
N LEU A 62 3.80 -13.70 -13.96
CA LEU A 62 4.46 -12.39 -13.83
C LEU A 62 3.58 -11.33 -13.13
N SER A 63 2.27 -11.55 -13.06
CA SER A 63 1.31 -10.64 -12.43
C SER A 63 1.51 -10.56 -10.92
N ASP A 64 2.11 -11.58 -10.31
CA ASP A 64 2.43 -11.60 -8.88
C ASP A 64 3.51 -10.57 -8.49
N PHE A 65 4.35 -10.14 -9.45
CA PHE A 65 5.34 -9.07 -9.22
C PHE A 65 4.75 -7.66 -9.34
N ILE A 66 3.50 -7.52 -9.78
CA ILE A 66 2.85 -6.22 -9.95
C ILE A 66 2.25 -5.79 -8.61
N ALA A 67 2.92 -4.86 -7.93
CA ALA A 67 2.53 -4.39 -6.60
C ALA A 67 1.19 -3.62 -6.58
N LEU A 68 0.84 -2.92 -7.66
CA LEU A 68 -0.41 -2.17 -7.82
C LEU A 68 -1.06 -2.58 -9.14
N ARG A 69 -2.11 -3.40 -9.04
CA ARG A 69 -2.76 -4.00 -10.20
C ARG A 69 -3.84 -3.11 -10.78
N HIS A 70 -3.80 -2.92 -12.10
CA HIS A 70 -4.78 -2.09 -12.79
C HIS A 70 -6.18 -2.71 -12.76
N ASP A 71 -6.28 -4.04 -12.87
CA ASP A 71 -7.53 -4.79 -12.76
C ASP A 71 -8.19 -4.71 -11.38
N GLU A 72 -7.41 -4.39 -10.34
CA GLU A 72 -7.92 -4.17 -8.97
C GLU A 72 -8.27 -2.70 -8.70
N GLY A 73 -8.22 -1.84 -9.72
CA GLY A 73 -8.49 -0.41 -9.57
C GLY A 73 -7.41 0.35 -8.81
N ALA A 74 -6.25 -0.26 -8.57
CA ALA A 74 -5.14 0.35 -7.83
C ALA A 74 -4.28 1.30 -8.70
N THR A 75 -4.66 1.49 -9.97
CA THR A 75 -3.98 2.38 -10.92
C THR A 75 -4.94 3.45 -11.43
N VAL A 76 -4.52 4.70 -11.35
CA VAL A 76 -5.23 5.84 -11.92
C VAL A 76 -4.51 6.30 -13.19
N THR A 77 -5.23 6.42 -14.29
CA THR A 77 -4.72 6.94 -15.57
C THR A 77 -5.23 8.36 -15.80
N ALA A 78 -4.40 9.23 -16.35
CA ALA A 78 -4.78 10.59 -16.77
C ALA A 78 -4.33 10.82 -18.22
N ALA A 79 -5.20 11.39 -19.04
CA ALA A 79 -4.91 11.82 -20.40
C ALA A 79 -4.21 13.20 -20.41
N PRO A 80 -3.45 13.55 -21.46
CA PRO A 80 -2.80 14.86 -21.58
C PRO A 80 -3.77 16.05 -21.53
N ASP A 81 -5.01 15.83 -21.97
CA ASP A 81 -6.08 16.84 -22.01
C ASP A 81 -6.98 16.82 -20.76
N ASP A 82 -6.72 15.91 -19.81
CA ASP A 82 -7.47 15.89 -18.56
C ASP A 82 -7.11 17.11 -17.71
N THR A 83 -8.14 17.85 -17.31
CA THR A 83 -7.96 18.86 -16.25
C THR A 83 -7.72 18.10 -14.96
N PRO A 84 -6.57 18.31 -14.27
CA PRO A 84 -6.26 17.53 -13.08
C PRO A 84 -7.37 17.74 -12.04
N PRO A 85 -8.07 16.68 -11.60
CA PRO A 85 -8.96 16.76 -10.47
C PRO A 85 -8.15 17.28 -9.28
N ARG A 86 -8.73 18.18 -8.50
CA ARG A 86 -8.10 18.78 -7.31
C ARG A 86 -7.58 17.73 -6.30
N SER A 87 -8.01 16.48 -6.43
CA SER A 87 -7.72 15.34 -5.56
C SER A 87 -6.71 14.32 -6.11
N LEU A 88 -6.18 14.47 -7.33
CA LEU A 88 -5.10 13.58 -7.77
C LEU A 88 -3.77 14.04 -7.14
N PRO A 89 -2.97 13.13 -6.55
CA PRO A 89 -1.58 13.43 -6.23
C PRO A 89 -0.89 13.74 -7.55
N ALA A 90 -0.54 15.01 -7.75
CA ALA A 90 0.07 15.50 -8.98
C ALA A 90 1.21 14.55 -9.39
N CYS A 91 1.06 13.91 -10.55
CA CYS A 91 2.11 13.16 -11.20
C CYS A 91 3.13 14.18 -11.72
N GLY A 92 3.93 14.74 -10.81
CA GLY A 92 4.81 15.89 -11.02
C GLY A 92 6.03 15.63 -11.91
N CYS A 93 5.96 14.67 -12.84
CA CYS A 93 7.09 14.33 -13.70
C CYS A 93 6.76 14.10 -15.19
N MET A 94 5.49 14.12 -15.61
CA MET A 94 5.15 13.80 -17.01
C MET A 94 5.34 14.94 -18.02
N THR A 95 5.58 16.18 -17.60
CA THR A 95 5.80 17.31 -18.53
C THR A 95 7.28 17.60 -18.80
N SER A 96 8.21 16.83 -18.22
CA SER A 96 9.64 17.02 -18.48
C SER A 96 10.08 16.26 -19.75
N PRO A 97 10.67 16.93 -20.75
CA PRO A 97 11.26 16.28 -21.94
C PRO A 97 12.38 15.28 -21.61
N ASN A 98 12.83 15.22 -20.34
CA ASN A 98 13.89 14.34 -19.84
C ASN A 98 13.37 13.12 -19.05
N CYS A 99 12.07 12.83 -19.08
CA CYS A 99 11.50 11.69 -18.35
C CYS A 99 11.96 10.35 -18.97
N ARG A 100 12.90 9.66 -18.30
CA ARG A 100 13.50 8.38 -18.73
C ARG A 100 12.50 7.24 -18.93
N PHE A 101 11.28 7.36 -18.40
CA PHE A 101 10.24 6.34 -18.48
C PHE A 101 9.79 6.06 -19.93
N TRP A 102 9.64 7.10 -20.75
CA TRP A 102 9.30 6.96 -22.18
C TRP A 102 10.40 6.28 -23.00
N ARG A 103 11.66 6.49 -22.62
CA ARG A 103 12.81 5.93 -23.35
C ARG A 103 12.97 4.42 -23.12
N MET A 104 12.41 3.88 -22.04
CA MET A 104 12.46 2.45 -21.73
C MET A 104 11.36 1.67 -22.47
N ALA A 105 10.15 2.24 -22.59
CA ALA A 105 9.04 1.64 -23.34
C ALA A 105 9.34 1.57 -24.85
N ALA A 106 9.97 2.59 -25.43
CA ALA A 106 10.36 2.59 -26.84
C ALA A 106 11.50 1.60 -27.17
N TRP A 107 12.38 1.29 -26.22
CA TRP A 107 13.50 0.36 -26.46
C TRP A 107 13.03 -1.10 -26.50
N SER A 108 12.00 -1.46 -25.73
CA SER A 108 11.41 -2.80 -25.74
C SER A 108 10.74 -3.12 -27.08
N ALA A 109 10.02 -2.16 -27.67
CA ALA A 109 9.29 -2.36 -28.93
C ALA A 109 10.20 -2.51 -30.17
N SER A 110 11.43 -1.98 -30.16
CA SER A 110 12.36 -2.10 -31.28
C SER A 110 13.21 -3.39 -31.27
N SER A 111 13.21 -4.16 -30.17
CA SER A 111 13.99 -5.42 -30.09
C SER A 111 13.23 -6.69 -30.49
N MET A 112 11.93 -6.60 -30.79
CA MET A 112 11.06 -7.74 -31.16
C MET A 112 10.70 -7.81 -32.65
N SER A 113 11.43 -7.14 -33.53
CA SER A 113 11.28 -7.27 -34.99
C SER A 113 12.49 -7.94 -35.67
N GLY A 114 13.21 -8.80 -34.94
CA GLY A 114 14.46 -9.40 -35.38
C GLY A 114 14.70 -10.86 -34.98
N ILE A 115 13.63 -11.62 -34.73
CA ILE A 115 13.61 -13.10 -34.78
C ILE A 115 12.37 -13.51 -35.57
#